data_AF-A0A0S8H095-F1
#
_entry.id   AF-A0A0S8H095-F1
#
_cell.length_a   1.000
_cell.length_b   1.000
_cell.length_c   1.000
_cell.angle_alpha   90.00
_cell.angle_beta   90.00
_cell.angle_gamma   90.00
#
_symmetry.space_group_name_H-M   'P 1'
#
loop_
_entity.id
_entity.type
_entity.pdbx_description
1 polymer ?
#
loop_
_entity_poly.entity_id
_entity_poly.type
_entity_poly.pdbx_seq_one_letter_code
_entity_poly.pdbx_strand_id
1 'polypeptide(L)'
;MKVFDQVKSISEAEGELFNNFEREYKLIEKAGLRIQEETGWIFEGVDTSPAPMRDISIGKAIENLIKAPFGSPGTITACSIITNVIQGIDVKRAGYSGLMLPVMEDEVLALRAAEGLFGLDELLSYSAVCGTGLDVIPLPGDISVEKLEKILLDVASISLKLDKALSARLIPIKEKKAGDEVILESRFLVPTKIFRVK
;
A
#
# COMPACT_ATOMS: atom_id res chain seq x y z
N MET A 1 1.70 12.68 0.50
CA MET A 1 0.46 13.19 -0.14
C MET A 1 -0.06 14.36 0.70
N LYS A 2 -0.03 15.61 0.21
CA LYS A 2 -0.53 16.79 0.95
C LYS A 2 -2.03 17.07 0.77
N VAL A 3 -2.70 16.26 -0.06
CA VAL A 3 -4.10 16.42 -0.46
C VAL A 3 -5.04 16.47 0.74
N PHE A 4 -4.72 15.80 1.85
CA PHE A 4 -5.60 15.74 3.01
C PHE A 4 -5.24 16.70 4.16
N ASP A 5 -4.30 17.62 3.93
CA ASP A 5 -3.85 18.54 4.97
C ASP A 5 -4.92 19.61 5.30
N GLN A 6 -5.79 19.94 4.32
CA GLN A 6 -6.74 21.05 4.42
C GLN A 6 -8.22 20.65 4.22
N VAL A 7 -8.48 19.36 3.97
CA VAL A 7 -9.84 18.84 3.73
C VAL A 7 -10.67 18.83 5.01
N LYS A 8 -11.93 19.24 4.92
CA LYS A 8 -12.88 19.36 6.05
C LYS A 8 -13.84 18.18 6.13
N SER A 9 -13.92 17.37 5.08
CA SER A 9 -14.77 16.18 5.04
C SER A 9 -14.17 15.08 4.15
N ILE A 10 -14.64 13.85 4.35
CA ILE A 10 -14.25 12.69 3.52
C ILE A 10 -14.63 12.89 2.04
N SER A 11 -15.82 13.43 1.76
CA SER A 11 -16.29 13.63 0.39
C SER A 11 -15.46 14.70 -0.36
N GLU A 12 -15.10 15.78 0.34
CA GLU A 12 -14.18 16.80 -0.19
C GLU A 12 -12.81 16.18 -0.49
N ALA A 13 -12.30 15.37 0.44
CA ALA A 13 -11.02 14.68 0.28
C ALA A 13 -11.00 13.73 -0.92
N GLU A 14 -12.06 12.96 -1.13
CA GLU A 14 -12.23 12.07 -2.27
C GLU A 14 -12.22 12.85 -3.59
N GLY A 15 -13.01 13.92 -3.68
CA GLY A 15 -13.09 14.76 -4.89
C GLY A 15 -11.78 15.48 -5.20
N GLU A 16 -11.09 16.02 -4.19
CA GLU A 16 -9.78 16.65 -4.38
C GLU A 16 -8.72 15.63 -4.82
N LEU A 17 -8.70 14.44 -4.22
CA LEU A 17 -7.77 13.39 -4.63
C LEU A 17 -8.03 12.96 -6.07
N PHE A 18 -9.29 12.73 -6.43
CA PHE A 18 -9.69 12.35 -7.78
C PHE A 18 -9.24 13.39 -8.80
N ASN A 19 -9.59 14.67 -8.60
CA ASN A 19 -9.24 15.73 -9.54
C ASN A 19 -7.72 15.89 -9.73
N ASN A 20 -6.94 15.72 -8.65
CA ASN A 20 -5.48 15.77 -8.75
C ASN A 20 -4.94 14.56 -9.53
N PHE A 21 -5.35 13.35 -9.17
CA PHE A 21 -4.84 12.14 -9.82
C PHE A 21 -5.27 12.08 -11.29
N GLU A 22 -6.53 12.35 -11.58
CA GLU A 22 -7.08 12.40 -12.94
C GLU A 22 -6.27 13.33 -13.85
N ARG A 23 -5.92 14.53 -13.35
CA ARG A 23 -5.10 15.48 -14.10
C ARG A 23 -3.71 14.90 -14.41
N GLU A 24 -3.01 14.38 -13.41
CA GLU A 24 -1.64 13.88 -13.60
C GLU A 24 -1.60 12.63 -14.49
N TYR A 25 -2.50 11.66 -14.27
CA TYR A 25 -2.52 10.42 -15.06
C TYR A 25 -2.95 10.62 -16.51
N LYS A 26 -3.84 11.58 -16.81
CA LYS A 26 -4.17 11.94 -18.20
C LYS A 26 -2.99 12.52 -18.96
N LEU A 27 -2.09 13.24 -18.28
CA LEU A 27 -0.84 13.70 -18.90
C LEU A 27 0.10 12.53 -19.21
N ILE A 28 0.17 11.54 -18.31
CA ILE A 28 0.98 10.33 -18.50
C ILE A 28 0.44 9.49 -19.68
N GLU A 29 -0.87 9.24 -19.72
CA GLU A 29 -1.50 8.52 -20.83
C GLU A 29 -1.24 9.21 -22.17
N LYS A 30 -1.43 10.54 -22.22
CA LYS A 30 -1.15 11.32 -23.44
C LYS A 30 0.30 11.16 -23.90
N ALA A 31 1.26 11.14 -22.97
CA ALA A 31 2.66 10.91 -23.29
C ALA A 31 2.90 9.48 -23.80
N GLY A 32 2.29 8.47 -23.17
CA GLY A 32 2.38 7.07 -23.59
C GLY A 32 1.83 6.83 -24.99
N LEU A 33 0.65 7.39 -25.30
CA LEU A 33 0.04 7.30 -26.63
C LEU A 33 0.88 8.01 -27.70
N ARG A 34 1.49 9.15 -27.37
CA ARG A 34 2.42 9.83 -28.28
C ARG A 34 3.66 8.98 -28.58
N ILE A 35 4.26 8.35 -27.56
CA ILE A 35 5.40 7.44 -27.76
C ILE A 35 4.99 6.27 -28.65
N GLN A 36 3.78 5.72 -28.47
CA GLN A 36 3.24 4.69 -29.34
C GLN A 36 3.16 5.15 -30.81
N GLU A 37 2.65 6.36 -31.07
CA GLU A 37 2.58 6.92 -32.43
C GLU A 37 3.96 7.13 -33.06
N GLU A 38 4.94 7.59 -32.29
CA GLU A 38 6.30 7.90 -32.78
C GLU A 38 7.15 6.64 -32.99
N THR A 39 6.95 5.58 -32.20
CA THR A 39 7.83 4.39 -32.18
C THR A 39 7.20 3.12 -32.77
N GLY A 40 5.87 3.06 -32.84
CA GLY A 40 5.12 1.85 -33.18
C GLY A 40 5.01 0.82 -32.03
N TRP A 41 5.49 1.13 -30.83
CA TRP A 41 5.28 0.29 -29.65
C TRP A 41 3.85 0.42 -29.12
N ILE A 42 3.32 -0.63 -28.50
CA ILE A 42 1.97 -0.59 -27.90
C ILE A 42 2.06 -0.04 -26.48
N PHE A 43 1.35 1.06 -26.22
CA PHE A 43 1.12 1.58 -24.88
C PHE A 43 0.05 0.72 -24.20
N GLU A 44 0.46 -0.09 -23.23
CA GLU A 44 -0.46 -0.99 -22.52
C GLU A 44 -1.21 -0.36 -21.34
N GLY A 45 -0.85 0.87 -20.96
CA GLY A 45 -1.49 1.60 -19.89
C GLY A 45 -0.53 2.02 -18.80
N VAL A 46 -1.10 2.59 -17.75
CA VAL A 46 -0.39 3.07 -16.55
C VAL A 46 -0.89 2.38 -15.30
N ASP A 47 0.03 2.00 -14.41
CA ASP A 47 -0.35 1.59 -13.05
C ASP A 47 -0.60 2.84 -12.22
N THR A 48 -1.86 3.01 -11.79
CA THR A 48 -2.32 4.18 -11.04
C THR A 48 -2.05 4.07 -9.53
N SER A 49 -1.41 2.98 -9.09
CA SER A 49 -1.06 2.77 -7.68
C SER A 49 -0.04 3.81 -7.19
N PRO A 50 -0.33 4.55 -6.10
CA PRO A 50 0.65 5.45 -5.51
C PRO A 50 1.77 4.63 -4.86
N ALA A 51 3.01 4.93 -5.22
CA ALA A 51 4.19 4.36 -4.57
C ALA A 51 4.66 5.31 -3.45
N PRO A 52 4.79 4.84 -2.20
CA PRO A 52 5.42 5.64 -1.17
C PRO A 52 6.94 5.72 -1.42
N MET A 53 7.54 6.80 -0.94
CA MET A 53 9.00 6.96 -0.92
C MET A 53 9.37 7.55 0.42
N ARG A 54 9.52 6.72 1.45
CA ARG A 54 9.93 7.12 2.79
C ARG A 54 9.07 8.26 3.37
N ASP A 55 9.52 9.50 3.20
CA ASP A 55 8.86 10.74 3.65
C ASP A 55 7.60 11.07 2.83
N ILE A 56 7.51 10.60 1.58
CA ILE A 56 6.26 10.58 0.81
C ILE A 56 5.43 9.39 1.28
N SER A 57 4.72 9.60 2.39
CA SER A 57 4.00 8.55 3.11
C SER A 57 2.50 8.51 2.76
N ILE A 58 2.03 7.32 2.42
CA ILE A 58 0.62 6.89 2.36
C ILE A 58 0.05 6.83 3.76
N GLY A 59 0.81 6.27 4.72
CA GLY A 59 0.41 6.23 6.13
C GLY A 59 0.05 7.63 6.64
N LYS A 60 0.89 8.63 6.34
CA LYS A 60 0.64 10.03 6.70
C LYS A 60 -0.61 10.59 6.04
N ALA A 61 -0.83 10.27 4.76
CA ALA A 61 -2.03 10.71 4.06
C ALA A 61 -3.29 10.15 4.75
N ILE A 62 -3.28 8.86 5.08
CA ILE A 62 -4.39 8.22 5.78
C ILE A 62 -4.61 8.85 7.16
N GLU A 63 -3.54 9.10 7.94
CA GLU A 63 -3.64 9.79 9.23
C GLU A 63 -4.25 11.19 9.09
N ASN A 64 -3.86 11.92 8.03
CA ASN A 64 -4.40 13.25 7.76
C ASN A 64 -5.87 13.19 7.32
N LEU A 65 -6.32 12.11 6.68
CA LEU A 65 -7.73 11.92 6.32
C LEU A 65 -8.59 11.57 7.53
N ILE A 66 -8.15 10.62 8.36
CA ILE A 66 -8.93 10.12 9.50
C ILE A 66 -8.71 10.90 10.81
N LYS A 67 -7.71 11.81 10.83
CA LYS A 67 -7.26 12.58 12.00
C LYS A 67 -6.90 11.71 13.22
N ALA A 68 -6.37 10.52 12.96
CA ALA A 68 -5.93 9.54 13.96
C ALA A 68 -4.75 8.72 13.42
N PRO A 69 -3.95 8.06 14.28
CA PRO A 69 -2.85 7.21 13.84
C PRO A 69 -3.28 6.07 12.91
N PHE A 70 -2.45 5.71 11.93
CA PHE A 70 -2.71 4.55 11.08
C PHE A 70 -2.81 3.28 11.95
N GLY A 71 -3.82 2.45 11.69
CA GLY A 71 -4.20 1.32 12.56
C GLY A 71 -5.43 1.62 13.43
N SER A 72 -5.82 2.89 13.56
CA SER A 72 -7.03 3.29 14.29
C SER A 72 -8.32 2.93 13.52
N PRO A 73 -9.48 2.87 14.19
CA PRO A 73 -10.78 2.82 13.53
C PRO A 73 -10.90 3.91 12.46
N GLY A 74 -11.41 3.53 11.28
CA GLY A 74 -11.45 4.40 10.10
C GLY A 74 -10.32 4.21 9.11
N THR A 75 -9.21 3.55 9.49
CA THR A 75 -8.10 3.23 8.57
C THR A 75 -8.59 2.45 7.35
N ILE A 76 -9.41 1.41 7.53
CA ILE A 76 -9.96 0.62 6.42
C ILE A 76 -10.87 1.45 5.50
N THR A 77 -11.64 2.40 6.06
CA THR A 77 -12.49 3.31 5.30
C THR A 77 -11.63 4.22 4.43
N ALA A 78 -10.57 4.81 4.99
CA ALA A 78 -9.62 5.63 4.24
C ALA A 78 -8.93 4.84 3.13
N CYS A 79 -8.49 3.61 3.40
CA CYS A 79 -7.91 2.73 2.38
C CYS A 79 -8.87 2.46 1.22
N SER A 80 -10.15 2.18 1.54
CA SER A 80 -11.20 1.96 0.55
C SER A 80 -11.45 3.20 -0.32
N ILE A 81 -11.58 4.38 0.28
CA ILE A 81 -11.77 5.65 -0.45
C ILE A 81 -10.62 5.90 -1.41
N ILE A 82 -9.38 5.82 -0.93
CA ILE A 82 -8.20 6.06 -1.77
C ILE A 82 -8.13 5.05 -2.92
N THR A 83 -8.41 3.77 -2.66
CA THR A 83 -8.44 2.73 -3.70
C THR A 83 -9.53 2.99 -4.74
N ASN A 84 -10.74 3.36 -4.32
CA ASN A 84 -11.83 3.69 -5.24
C ASN A 84 -11.48 4.88 -6.13
N VAL A 85 -10.83 5.91 -5.58
CA VAL A 85 -10.33 7.04 -6.38
C VAL A 85 -9.33 6.57 -7.42
N ILE A 86 -8.30 5.80 -7.02
CA ILE A 86 -7.26 5.27 -7.93
C ILE A 86 -7.87 4.43 -9.06
N GLN A 87 -8.88 3.61 -8.74
CA GLN A 87 -9.57 2.75 -9.69
C GLN A 87 -10.60 3.48 -10.55
N GLY A 88 -11.05 4.65 -10.12
CA GLY A 88 -12.02 5.49 -10.83
C GLY A 88 -11.40 6.39 -11.90
N ILE A 89 -10.06 6.51 -11.94
CA ILE A 89 -9.35 7.35 -12.92
C ILE A 89 -9.58 6.85 -14.33
N ASP A 90 -9.97 7.76 -15.24
CA ASP A 90 -10.32 7.44 -16.62
C ASP A 90 -9.10 7.51 -17.54
N VAL A 91 -8.25 6.48 -17.44
CA VAL A 91 -7.09 6.23 -18.30
C VAL A 91 -6.98 4.73 -18.62
N LYS A 92 -6.27 4.37 -19.68
CA LYS A 92 -5.85 2.98 -19.95
C LYS A 92 -4.96 2.53 -18.79
N ARG A 93 -5.48 1.63 -17.96
CA ARG A 93 -4.80 1.10 -16.78
C ARG A 93 -4.06 -0.20 -17.08
N ALA A 94 -2.95 -0.41 -16.39
CA ALA A 94 -2.20 -1.66 -16.35
C ALA A 94 -1.68 -1.91 -14.93
N GLY A 95 -1.24 -3.13 -14.60
CA GLY A 95 -0.71 -3.43 -13.28
C GLY A 95 -1.79 -3.54 -12.19
N TYR A 96 -1.47 -3.15 -10.96
CA TYR A 96 -2.37 -3.33 -9.81
C TYR A 96 -3.46 -2.25 -9.76
N SER A 97 -3.14 -1.00 -10.09
CA SER A 97 -4.06 0.15 -10.04
C SER A 97 -4.87 0.22 -8.75
N GLY A 98 -4.22 0.09 -7.59
CA GLY A 98 -4.87 0.17 -6.29
C GLY A 98 -3.91 0.59 -5.18
N LEU A 99 -4.45 0.83 -3.97
CA LEU A 99 -3.62 1.25 -2.85
C LEU A 99 -2.65 0.15 -2.44
N MET A 100 -1.37 0.48 -2.26
CA MET A 100 -0.37 -0.42 -1.68
C MET A 100 0.00 0.03 -0.27
N LEU A 101 0.30 -0.92 0.61
CA LEU A 101 0.72 -0.65 2.00
C LEU A 101 2.08 -1.31 2.30
N PRO A 102 3.17 -0.93 1.59
CA PRO A 102 4.49 -1.50 1.80
C PRO A 102 5.09 -0.98 3.12
N VAL A 103 5.00 -1.78 4.18
CA VAL A 103 5.28 -1.32 5.55
C VAL A 103 6.67 -0.72 5.69
N MET A 104 7.69 -1.36 5.13
CA MET A 104 9.07 -0.86 5.23
C MET A 104 9.43 0.17 4.16
N GLU A 105 8.56 0.59 3.26
CA GLU A 105 8.87 1.64 2.25
C GLU A 105 8.25 3.01 2.63
N ASP A 106 7.50 3.06 3.73
CA ASP A 106 6.75 4.22 4.21
C ASP A 106 7.08 4.52 5.68
N GLU A 107 7.57 5.73 5.97
CA GLU A 107 8.04 6.10 7.33
C GLU A 107 6.94 6.06 8.39
N VAL A 108 5.70 6.41 8.05
CA VAL A 108 4.59 6.40 9.01
C VAL A 108 4.07 4.99 9.21
N LEU A 109 3.93 4.19 8.15
CA LEU A 109 3.52 2.78 8.32
C LEU A 109 4.54 2.03 9.18
N ALA A 110 5.83 2.19 8.89
CA ALA A 110 6.92 1.60 9.66
C ALA A 110 6.91 2.01 11.13
N LEU A 111 6.70 3.30 11.41
CA LEU A 111 6.60 3.84 12.77
C LEU A 111 5.40 3.23 13.52
N ARG A 112 4.20 3.28 12.92
CA ARG A 112 2.97 2.78 13.56
C ARG A 112 2.99 1.26 13.76
N ALA A 113 3.64 0.52 12.86
CA ALA A 113 3.91 -0.90 13.05
C ALA A 113 4.86 -1.15 14.24
N ALA A 114 5.92 -0.35 14.39
CA ALA A 114 6.86 -0.46 15.52
C ALA A 114 6.24 -0.06 16.88
N GLU A 115 5.20 0.77 16.86
CA GLU A 115 4.34 1.10 18.01
C GLU A 115 3.31 -0.01 18.32
N GLY A 116 3.11 -0.97 17.39
CA GLY A 116 2.19 -2.09 17.55
C GLY A 116 0.72 -1.74 17.33
N LEU A 117 0.42 -0.66 16.58
CA LEU A 117 -0.95 -0.24 16.30
C LEU A 117 -1.66 -1.09 15.24
N PHE A 118 -0.91 -1.85 14.45
CA PHE A 118 -1.43 -2.83 13.52
C PHE A 118 -0.39 -3.95 13.33
N GLY A 119 -0.85 -5.13 12.91
CA GLY A 119 -0.01 -6.27 12.57
C GLY A 119 -0.46 -6.94 11.27
N LEU A 120 -0.13 -8.23 11.14
CA LEU A 120 -0.48 -9.03 9.97
C LEU A 120 -2.00 -9.11 9.76
N ASP A 121 -2.77 -9.34 10.83
CA ASP A 121 -4.22 -9.53 10.77
C ASP A 121 -4.94 -8.27 10.24
N GLU A 122 -4.52 -7.09 10.73
CA GLU A 122 -5.05 -5.81 10.27
C GLU A 122 -4.64 -5.52 8.82
N LEU A 123 -3.37 -5.73 8.45
CA LEU A 123 -2.91 -5.56 7.05
C LEU A 123 -3.65 -6.48 6.09
N LEU A 124 -3.88 -7.72 6.50
CA LEU A 124 -4.65 -8.69 5.74
C LEU A 124 -6.11 -8.22 5.60
N SER A 125 -6.70 -7.64 6.65
CA SER A 125 -8.03 -7.03 6.58
C SER A 125 -8.07 -5.83 5.64
N TYR A 126 -7.05 -4.96 5.67
CA TYR A 126 -6.94 -3.82 4.75
C TYR A 126 -6.74 -4.28 3.32
N SER A 127 -6.05 -5.40 3.09
CA SER A 127 -5.86 -5.99 1.77
C SER A 127 -7.17 -6.31 1.07
N ALA A 128 -8.29 -6.51 1.79
CA ALA A 128 -9.60 -6.71 1.19
C ALA A 128 -10.06 -5.49 0.37
N VAL A 129 -9.69 -4.27 0.78
CA VAL A 129 -10.10 -3.01 0.15
C VAL A 129 -8.95 -2.26 -0.55
N CYS A 130 -7.74 -2.82 -0.56
CA CYS A 130 -6.55 -2.26 -1.21
C CYS A 130 -6.23 -2.95 -2.55
N GLY A 131 -5.18 -2.50 -3.25
CA GLY A 131 -4.70 -3.10 -4.50
C GLY A 131 -3.78 -4.31 -4.32
N THR A 132 -3.09 -4.43 -3.19
CA THR A 132 -2.13 -5.50 -2.91
C THR A 132 -2.46 -6.28 -1.64
N GLY A 133 -1.76 -7.40 -1.44
CA GLY A 133 -1.82 -8.18 -0.20
C GLY A 133 -0.84 -7.65 0.85
N LEU A 134 -0.09 -8.57 1.46
CA LEU A 134 0.93 -8.25 2.46
C LEU A 134 2.19 -7.75 1.75
N ASP A 135 2.60 -6.51 1.98
CA ASP A 135 3.71 -5.91 1.24
C ASP A 135 4.84 -5.42 2.15
N VAL A 136 6.07 -5.87 1.86
CA VAL A 136 7.31 -5.52 2.55
C VAL A 136 7.24 -5.74 4.07
N ILE A 137 6.79 -6.92 4.49
CA ILE A 137 6.55 -7.22 5.91
C ILE A 137 7.76 -7.91 6.54
N PRO A 138 8.41 -7.32 7.57
CA PRO A 138 9.51 -7.96 8.26
C PRO A 138 9.02 -9.03 9.24
N LEU A 139 9.51 -10.25 9.07
CA LEU A 139 9.16 -11.43 9.87
C LEU A 139 10.36 -11.98 10.64
N PRO A 140 10.13 -12.74 11.73
CA PRO A 140 11.21 -13.40 12.46
C PRO A 140 12.03 -14.31 11.54
N GLY A 141 13.35 -14.32 11.71
CA GLY A 141 14.24 -15.17 10.91
C GLY A 141 14.11 -16.65 11.21
N ASP A 142 13.55 -16.99 12.38
CA ASP A 142 13.24 -18.36 12.82
C ASP A 142 11.78 -18.75 12.55
N ILE A 143 11.05 -17.97 11.73
CA ILE A 143 9.69 -18.34 11.33
C ILE A 143 9.68 -19.69 10.60
N SER A 144 8.77 -20.59 11.01
CA SER A 144 8.68 -21.92 10.41
C SER A 144 8.01 -21.88 9.05
N VAL A 145 8.32 -22.88 8.21
CA VAL A 145 7.69 -23.05 6.90
C VAL A 145 6.17 -23.20 7.06
N GLU A 146 5.71 -23.97 8.05
CA GLU A 146 4.28 -24.18 8.30
C GLU A 146 3.55 -22.87 8.66
N LYS A 147 4.22 -21.94 9.37
CA LYS A 147 3.65 -20.62 9.66
C LYS A 147 3.57 -19.76 8.40
N LEU A 148 4.61 -19.77 7.57
CA LEU A 148 4.60 -19.06 6.28
C LEU A 148 3.52 -19.60 5.35
N GLU A 149 3.38 -20.92 5.25
CA GLU A 149 2.33 -21.57 4.46
C GLU A 149 0.93 -21.10 4.90
N LYS A 150 0.66 -21.05 6.20
CA LYS A 150 -0.63 -20.57 6.73
C LYS A 150 -0.89 -19.11 6.38
N ILE A 151 0.11 -18.23 6.53
CA ILE A 151 -0.01 -16.82 6.13
C ILE A 151 -0.35 -16.72 4.63
N LEU A 152 0.34 -17.49 3.78
CA LEU A 152 0.08 -17.50 2.34
C LEU A 152 -1.31 -18.06 1.99
N LEU A 153 -1.78 -19.07 2.72
CA LEU A 153 -3.13 -19.63 2.57
C LEU A 153 -4.21 -18.61 2.97
N ASP A 154 -3.97 -17.79 4.01
CA ASP A 154 -4.89 -16.72 4.39
C ASP A 154 -4.98 -15.64 3.29
N VAL A 155 -3.83 -15.22 2.75
CA VAL A 155 -3.78 -14.29 1.59
C VAL A 155 -4.50 -14.89 0.38
N ALA A 156 -4.24 -16.16 0.05
CA ALA A 156 -4.88 -16.85 -1.06
C ALA A 156 -6.39 -16.98 -0.87
N SER A 157 -6.84 -17.22 0.37
CA SER A 157 -8.28 -17.33 0.69
C SER A 157 -9.02 -16.03 0.44
N ILE A 158 -8.45 -14.88 0.83
CA ILE A 158 -9.03 -13.57 0.53
C ILE A 158 -8.98 -13.29 -0.97
N SER A 159 -7.85 -13.57 -1.62
CA SER A 159 -7.67 -13.41 -3.07
C SER A 159 -8.77 -14.14 -3.86
N LEU A 160 -8.97 -15.43 -3.57
CA LEU A 160 -10.00 -16.26 -4.22
C LEU A 160 -11.41 -15.79 -3.87
N LYS A 161 -11.66 -15.37 -2.63
CA LYS A 161 -12.99 -14.94 -2.20
C LYS A 161 -13.44 -13.64 -2.86
N LEU A 162 -12.49 -12.73 -3.09
CA LEU A 162 -12.75 -11.41 -3.67
C LEU A 162 -12.53 -11.36 -5.18
N ASP A 163 -12.11 -12.46 -5.80
CA ASP A 163 -11.67 -12.51 -7.20
C ASP A 163 -10.65 -11.41 -7.52
N LYS A 164 -9.67 -11.26 -6.63
CA LYS A 164 -8.68 -10.18 -6.68
C LYS A 164 -7.28 -10.70 -6.44
N ALA A 165 -6.37 -10.41 -7.36
CA ALA A 165 -4.97 -10.79 -7.23
C ALA A 165 -4.33 -10.12 -6.01
N LEU A 166 -3.94 -10.91 -5.02
CA LEU A 166 -3.15 -10.47 -3.87
C LEU A 166 -1.74 -11.05 -3.91
N SER A 167 -0.76 -10.26 -3.50
CA SER A 167 0.64 -10.63 -3.36
C SER A 167 1.05 -10.76 -1.89
N ALA A 168 2.17 -11.44 -1.63
CA ALA A 168 2.78 -11.50 -0.31
C ALA A 168 4.30 -11.30 -0.43
N ARG A 169 4.80 -10.12 -0.05
CA ARG A 169 6.22 -9.81 0.13
C ARG A 169 6.57 -9.89 1.60
N LEU A 170 6.92 -11.09 2.03
CA LEU A 170 7.34 -11.40 3.40
C LEU A 170 8.87 -11.44 3.47
N ILE A 171 9.45 -10.84 4.50
CA ILE A 171 10.90 -10.70 4.66
C ILE A 171 11.32 -11.31 6.00
N PRO A 172 11.58 -12.64 6.07
CA PRO A 172 12.21 -13.26 7.24
C PRO A 172 13.64 -12.73 7.41
N ILE A 173 13.93 -12.14 8.57
CA ILE A 173 15.24 -11.52 8.82
C ILE A 173 16.05 -12.40 9.76
N LYS A 174 17.12 -13.01 9.22
CA LYS A 174 18.01 -13.92 9.94
C LYS A 174 18.43 -13.34 11.29
N GLU A 175 18.44 -14.20 12.32
CA GLU A 175 18.87 -13.86 13.69
C GLU A 175 18.01 -12.81 14.42
N LYS A 176 16.89 -12.36 13.83
CA LYS A 176 15.93 -11.44 14.45
C LYS A 176 14.67 -12.15 14.89
N LYS A 177 14.16 -11.75 16.06
CA LYS A 177 12.92 -12.25 16.67
C LYS A 177 11.85 -11.17 16.66
N ALA A 178 10.61 -11.58 16.90
CA ALA A 178 9.48 -10.66 16.95
C ALA A 178 9.69 -9.54 17.97
N GLY A 179 9.48 -8.29 17.55
CA GLY A 179 9.73 -7.09 18.34
C GLY A 179 11.14 -6.52 18.25
N ASP A 180 12.11 -7.25 17.69
CA ASP A 180 13.45 -6.72 17.44
C ASP A 180 13.41 -5.59 16.41
N GLU A 181 14.28 -4.60 16.59
CA GLU A 181 14.47 -3.57 15.58
C GLU A 181 15.17 -4.11 14.34
N VAL A 182 14.68 -3.64 13.20
CA VAL A 182 15.19 -3.92 11.87
C VAL A 182 15.67 -2.62 11.28
N ILE A 183 16.96 -2.57 10.98
CA ILE A 183 17.58 -1.51 10.19
C ILE A 183 18.21 -2.22 9.00
N LEU A 184 17.63 -2.02 7.82
CA LEU A 184 18.21 -2.51 6.57
C LEU A 184 18.90 -1.33 5.90
N GLU A 185 20.16 -1.50 5.50
CA GLU A 185 20.87 -0.50 4.69
C GLU A 185 20.25 -0.48 3.29
N SER A 186 19.26 0.39 3.10
CA SER A 186 18.54 0.55 1.85
C SER A 186 18.18 2.02 1.63
N ARG A 187 18.18 2.43 0.36
CA ARG A 187 17.67 3.75 -0.03
C ARG A 187 16.15 3.82 0.01
N PHE A 188 15.49 2.67 -0.04
CA PHE A 188 14.04 2.54 -0.15
C PHE A 188 13.38 2.05 1.14
N LEU A 189 14.10 1.24 1.94
CA LEU A 189 13.55 0.67 3.16
C LEU A 189 13.85 1.54 4.38
N VAL A 190 12.87 1.65 5.26
CA VAL A 190 12.94 2.39 6.52
C VAL A 190 12.95 1.44 7.73
N PRO A 191 13.55 1.85 8.85
CA PRO A 191 13.56 1.03 10.06
C PRO A 191 12.17 0.79 10.65
N THR A 192 11.95 -0.42 11.18
CA THR A 192 10.74 -0.78 11.93
C THR A 192 11.06 -1.94 12.88
N LYS A 193 10.05 -2.60 13.44
CA LYS A 193 10.21 -3.82 14.25
C LYS A 193 9.71 -5.06 13.50
N ILE A 194 10.33 -6.20 13.81
CA ILE A 194 9.85 -7.51 13.35
C ILE A 194 8.42 -7.75 13.84
N PHE A 195 7.53 -8.12 12.93
CA PHE A 195 6.14 -8.39 13.26
C PHE A 195 6.02 -9.64 14.14
N ARG A 196 5.06 -9.63 15.05
CA ARG A 196 4.65 -10.83 15.79
C ARG A 196 3.76 -11.68 14.90
N VAL A 197 4.15 -12.93 14.69
CA VAL A 197 3.31 -13.96 14.06
C VAL A 197 2.79 -14.86 15.17
N LYS A 198 1.48 -14.77 15.43
CA LYS A 198 0.82 -15.58 16.47
C LYS A 198 0.94 -17.08 16.16
#